data_AF-A0A382M7A4-F1
#
_entry.id   AF-A0A382M7A4-F1
#
_cell.length_a   1.000
_cell.length_b   1.000
_cell.length_c   1.000
_cell.angle_alpha   90.00
_cell.angle_beta   90.00
_cell.angle_gamma   90.00
#
_symmetry.space_group_name_H-M   'P 1'
#
loop_
_entity.id
_entity.type
_entity.pdbx_description
1 polymer ?
#
loop_
_entity_poly.entity_id
_entity_poly.type
_entity_poly.pdbx_seq_one_letter_code
_entity_poly.pdbx_strand_id
1 'polypeptide(L)'
;MKNKCRACKGETSQKGFLFKCVNKDCGAVFWHRKILSENLENDSVFKKQLSLAEIPPTKNKDHFVYVIQLSRKENEVEDSVYVGRTWRHPYERYLWHLSNKNKQGSSHVIKRGKVMINFEGPMSQQKAEKREPELAEELKDKFIVYWG
;
A
#
# COMPACT_ATOMS: atom_id res chain seq x y z
N MET A 1 -14.61 9.92 -13.60
CA MET A 1 -13.16 9.65 -13.50
C MET A 1 -12.71 9.79 -12.05
N LYS A 2 -12.14 8.73 -11.44
CA LYS A 2 -11.80 8.70 -9.99
C LYS A 2 -10.30 8.99 -9.77
N ASN A 3 -9.87 10.21 -10.12
CA ASN A 3 -8.50 10.70 -9.89
C ASN A 3 -8.39 11.51 -8.59
N LYS A 4 -9.43 11.51 -7.76
CA LYS A 4 -9.42 12.13 -6.44
C LYS A 4 -8.80 11.18 -5.41
N CYS A 5 -8.18 11.75 -4.39
CA CYS A 5 -7.61 11.00 -3.28
C CYS A 5 -8.68 10.09 -2.65
N ARG A 6 -8.32 8.82 -2.40
CA ARG A 6 -9.27 7.84 -1.85
C ARG A 6 -9.49 7.99 -0.34
N ALA A 7 -8.60 8.72 0.35
CA ALA A 7 -8.72 9.07 1.75
C ALA A 7 -9.49 10.40 1.92
N CYS A 8 -8.94 11.53 1.48
CA CYS A 8 -9.50 12.86 1.74
C CYS A 8 -10.32 13.49 0.59
N LYS A 9 -10.45 12.81 -0.56
CA LYS A 9 -11.10 13.34 -1.79
C LYS A 9 -10.42 14.56 -2.44
N GLY A 10 -9.27 15.00 -1.93
CA GLY A 10 -8.46 16.06 -2.54
C GLY A 10 -7.83 15.67 -3.87
N GLU A 11 -7.09 16.61 -4.45
CA GLU A 11 -6.36 16.40 -5.71
C GLU A 11 -5.18 15.43 -5.56
N THR A 12 -4.78 14.84 -6.68
CA THR A 12 -3.66 13.90 -6.73
C THR A 12 -2.75 14.20 -7.91
N SER A 13 -1.46 13.98 -7.70
CA SER A 13 -0.47 13.87 -8.77
C SER A 13 -0.41 12.43 -9.26
N GLN A 14 -0.20 12.24 -10.56
CA GLN A 14 -0.14 10.93 -11.19
C GLN A 14 1.26 10.68 -11.77
N LYS A 15 1.79 9.46 -11.57
CA LYS A 15 2.94 8.90 -12.27
C LYS A 15 2.63 7.48 -12.71
N GLY A 16 2.54 7.23 -14.02
CA GLY A 16 2.00 5.99 -14.54
C GLY A 16 0.57 5.73 -14.02
N PHE A 17 0.35 4.58 -13.37
CA PHE A 17 -0.91 4.28 -12.68
C PHE A 17 -0.90 4.57 -11.17
N LEU A 18 0.18 5.16 -10.63
CA LEU A 18 0.28 5.54 -9.23
C LEU A 18 -0.26 6.96 -9.03
N PHE A 19 -1.19 7.11 -8.11
CA PHE A 19 -1.78 8.40 -7.74
C PHE A 19 -1.41 8.71 -6.29
N LYS A 20 -0.87 9.90 -6.06
CA LYS A 20 -0.47 10.39 -4.73
C LYS A 20 -1.21 11.68 -4.42
N CYS A 21 -1.76 11.79 -3.21
CA CYS A 21 -2.41 13.02 -2.77
C CYS A 21 -1.40 14.18 -2.71
N VAL A 22 -1.81 15.34 -3.24
CA VAL A 22 -0.99 16.56 -3.20
C VAL A 22 -0.98 17.19 -1.81
N ASN A 23 -2.06 16.98 -1.03
CA ASN A 23 -2.10 17.40 0.37
C ASN A 23 -1.10 16.57 1.18
N LYS A 24 -0.07 17.25 1.72
CA LYS A 24 1.02 16.65 2.49
C LYS A 24 0.53 15.97 3.78
N ASP A 25 -0.49 16.52 4.43
CA ASP A 25 -1.05 15.95 5.67
C ASP A 25 -1.77 14.63 5.39
N CYS A 26 -2.34 14.48 4.19
CA CYS A 26 -2.94 13.22 3.78
C CYS A 26 -1.89 12.23 3.28
N GLY A 27 -1.02 12.66 2.36
CA GLY A 27 0.08 11.85 1.81
C GLY A 27 -0.32 10.56 1.09
N ALA A 28 -1.62 10.24 1.03
CA ALA A 28 -2.11 8.92 0.69
C ALA A 28 -1.87 8.56 -0.78
N VAL A 29 -1.60 7.27 -1.02
CA VAL A 29 -1.19 6.75 -2.33
C VAL A 29 -2.07 5.58 -2.74
N PHE A 30 -2.47 5.54 -4.00
CA PHE A 30 -3.18 4.40 -4.56
C PHE A 30 -2.80 4.09 -6.00
N TRP A 31 -2.87 2.81 -6.35
CA TRP A 31 -2.82 2.37 -7.74
C TRP A 31 -4.20 2.46 -8.38
N HIS A 32 -4.27 3.04 -9.57
CA HIS A 32 -5.50 3.10 -10.36
C HIS A 32 -5.87 1.69 -10.84
N ARG A 33 -7.16 1.32 -10.76
CA ARG A 33 -7.62 -0.04 -11.05
C ARG A 33 -7.28 -0.54 -12.47
N LYS A 34 -7.10 0.37 -13.42
CA LYS A 34 -6.62 0.04 -14.78
C LYS A 34 -5.27 -0.69 -14.78
N ILE A 35 -4.43 -0.56 -13.75
CA ILE A 35 -3.20 -1.35 -13.69
C ILE A 35 -3.46 -2.86 -13.63
N LEU A 36 -4.64 -3.29 -13.16
CA LEU A 36 -5.00 -4.71 -13.06
C LEU A 36 -5.31 -5.35 -14.41
N SER A 37 -5.49 -4.57 -15.49
CA SER A 37 -5.57 -5.12 -16.84
C SER A 37 -4.19 -5.35 -17.47
N GLU A 38 -3.10 -4.92 -16.82
CA GLU A 38 -1.75 -5.23 -17.24
C GLU A 38 -1.37 -6.66 -16.85
N ASN A 39 -0.49 -7.31 -17.62
CA ASN A 39 0.06 -8.62 -17.28
C ASN A 39 1.13 -8.50 -16.19
N LEU A 40 0.73 -8.20 -14.95
CA LEU A 40 1.63 -7.95 -13.81
C LEU A 40 2.35 -9.22 -13.31
N GLU A 41 1.93 -10.41 -13.74
CA GLU A 41 2.67 -11.66 -13.51
C GLU A 41 3.99 -11.65 -14.30
N ASN A 42 4.03 -11.03 -15.47
CA ASN A 42 5.26 -10.83 -16.22
C ASN A 42 6.17 -9.81 -15.52
N ASP A 43 7.38 -10.23 -15.15
CA ASP A 43 8.35 -9.41 -14.43
C ASP A 43 8.80 -8.15 -15.19
N SER A 44 8.89 -8.22 -16.52
CA SER A 44 9.25 -7.07 -17.35
C SER A 44 8.15 -6.01 -17.32
N VAL A 45 6.89 -6.44 -17.45
CA VAL A 45 5.72 -5.54 -17.34
C VAL A 45 5.64 -4.94 -15.94
N PHE A 46 5.79 -5.76 -14.89
CA PHE A 46 5.76 -5.29 -13.50
C PHE A 46 6.83 -4.22 -13.24
N LYS A 47 8.09 -4.48 -13.62
CA LYS A 47 9.20 -3.52 -13.46
C LYS A 47 8.98 -2.25 -14.29
N LYS A 48 8.41 -2.36 -15.50
CA LYS A 48 8.03 -1.20 -16.31
C LYS A 48 7.00 -0.33 -15.59
N GLN A 49 5.97 -0.91 -14.97
CA GLN A 49 4.96 -0.13 -14.23
C GLN A 49 5.55 0.58 -13.01
N LEU A 50 6.51 -0.05 -12.30
CA LEU A 50 7.23 0.61 -11.21
C LEU A 50 8.08 1.79 -11.71
N SER A 51 8.78 1.60 -12.83
CA SER A 51 9.61 2.64 -13.46
C SER A 51 8.78 3.84 -13.93
N LEU A 52 7.62 3.60 -14.57
CA LEU A 52 6.68 4.65 -14.96
C LEU A 52 6.10 5.42 -13.76
N ALA A 53 6.03 4.77 -12.60
CA ALA A 53 5.64 5.41 -11.34
C ALA A 53 6.82 6.09 -10.61
N GLU A 54 8.02 6.05 -11.18
CA GLU A 54 9.28 6.52 -10.60
C GLU A 54 9.56 5.93 -9.22
N ILE A 55 9.19 4.67 -9.00
CA ILE A 55 9.48 3.98 -7.74
C ILE A 55 10.95 3.52 -7.80
N PRO A 56 11.78 3.94 -6.83
CA PRO A 56 13.18 3.51 -6.81
C PRO A 56 13.27 2.00 -6.61
N PRO A 57 14.29 1.35 -7.19
CA PRO A 57 14.53 -0.06 -6.92
C PRO A 57 14.82 -0.25 -5.43
N THR A 58 14.30 -1.35 -4.90
CA THR A 58 14.52 -1.76 -3.52
C THR A 58 16.03 -1.95 -3.28
N LYS A 59 16.59 -1.26 -2.28
CA LYS A 59 17.99 -1.45 -1.84
C LYS A 59 18.08 -2.61 -0.85
N ASN A 60 19.15 -3.38 -0.92
CA ASN A 60 19.36 -4.52 -0.01
C ASN A 60 19.45 -4.04 1.45
N LYS A 61 18.70 -4.71 2.34
CA LYS A 61 18.65 -4.57 3.82
C LYS A 61 17.68 -3.54 4.40
N ASP A 62 16.98 -2.77 3.59
CA ASP A 62 15.98 -1.82 4.10
C ASP A 62 14.63 -2.50 4.28
N HIS A 63 14.07 -2.42 5.49
CA HIS A 63 12.72 -2.84 5.80
C HIS A 63 11.82 -1.63 6.03
N PHE A 64 10.53 -1.84 5.80
CA PHE A 64 9.48 -0.85 5.98
C PHE A 64 8.29 -1.50 6.68
N VAL A 65 7.55 -0.69 7.42
CA VAL A 65 6.22 -1.04 7.93
C VAL A 65 5.23 -0.10 7.27
N TYR A 66 4.13 -0.61 6.73
CA TYR A 66 3.17 0.18 5.96
C TYR A 66 1.74 -0.07 6.42
N VAL A 67 0.88 0.90 6.14
CA VAL A 67 -0.55 0.86 6.48
C VAL A 67 -1.39 1.08 5.24
N ILE A 68 -2.23 0.10 4.91
CA ILE A 68 -3.19 0.16 3.81
C ILE A 68 -4.60 0.21 4.39
N GLN A 69 -5.33 1.28 4.11
CA GLN A 69 -6.76 1.34 4.37
C GLN A 69 -7.50 0.37 3.44
N LEU A 70 -8.43 -0.38 4.01
CA LEU A 70 -9.28 -1.34 3.31
C LEU A 70 -10.63 -0.69 2.96
N SER A 71 -11.31 -1.21 1.94
CA SER A 71 -12.71 -0.91 1.70
C SER A 71 -13.55 -1.52 2.80
N ARG A 72 -14.41 -0.72 3.43
CA ARG A 72 -15.35 -1.10 4.48
C ARG A 72 -16.24 -2.27 4.06
N LYS A 73 -16.51 -3.22 4.96
CA LYS A 73 -17.57 -4.24 4.79
C LYS A 73 -18.92 -3.66 5.19
N GLU A 74 -20.02 -4.26 4.71
CA GLU A 74 -21.39 -3.81 5.01
C GLU A 74 -21.70 -3.74 6.52
N ASN A 75 -21.05 -4.59 7.32
CA ASN A 75 -21.23 -4.67 8.77
C ASN A 75 -20.19 -3.90 9.60
N GLU A 76 -19.24 -3.20 8.97
CA GLU A 76 -18.22 -2.43 9.68
C GLU A 76 -18.68 -0.97 9.82
N VAL A 77 -18.75 -0.46 11.04
CA VAL A 77 -19.06 0.96 11.32
C VAL A 77 -17.80 1.82 11.20
N GLU A 78 -16.68 1.27 11.63
CA GLU A 78 -15.36 1.90 11.59
C GLU A 78 -14.61 1.57 10.30
N ASP A 79 -13.61 2.38 9.98
CA ASP A 79 -12.70 2.06 8.88
C ASP A 79 -11.74 0.95 9.30
N SER A 80 -11.35 0.13 8.34
CA SER A 80 -10.43 -0.98 8.54
C SER A 80 -9.10 -0.73 7.85
N VAL A 81 -8.01 -1.17 8.48
CA VAL A 81 -6.65 -1.04 7.96
C VAL A 81 -5.91 -2.38 8.03
N TYR A 82 -4.95 -2.54 7.13
CA TYR A 82 -3.98 -3.62 7.17
C TYR A 82 -2.58 -3.05 7.38
N VAL A 83 -1.93 -3.48 8.45
CA VAL A 83 -0.52 -3.19 8.74
C VAL A 83 0.31 -4.36 8.23
N GLY A 84 1.39 -4.06 7.52
CA GLY A 84 2.29 -5.08 7.03
C GLY A 84 3.72 -4.60 6.98
N ARG A 85 4.66 -5.53 7.08
CA ARG A 85 6.09 -5.28 6.85
C ARG A 85 6.55 -5.75 5.49
N THR A 86 7.59 -5.12 4.96
CA THR A 86 8.24 -5.58 3.74
C THR A 86 9.68 -5.14 3.66
N TRP A 87 10.50 -5.91 2.95
CA TRP A 87 11.83 -5.48 2.51
C TRP A 87 11.78 -4.73 1.16
N ARG A 88 10.63 -4.68 0.48
CA ARG A 88 10.43 -3.93 -0.76
C ARG A 88 10.05 -2.48 -0.47
N HIS A 89 10.20 -1.60 -1.45
CA HIS A 89 9.56 -0.29 -1.37
C HIS A 89 8.04 -0.45 -1.12
N PRO A 90 7.41 0.28 -0.18
CA PRO A 90 6.00 0.07 0.18
C PRO A 90 5.03 0.17 -1.01
N TYR A 91 5.26 1.10 -1.94
CA TYR A 91 4.44 1.23 -3.14
C TYR A 91 4.57 0.04 -4.10
N GLU A 92 5.77 -0.57 -4.18
CA GLU A 92 5.99 -1.82 -4.90
C GLU A 92 5.24 -2.97 -4.22
N ARG A 93 5.37 -3.09 -2.88
CA ARG A 93 4.64 -4.12 -2.11
C ARG A 93 3.13 -3.96 -2.25
N TYR A 94 2.61 -2.74 -2.31
CA TYR A 94 1.21 -2.51 -2.54
C TYR A 94 0.77 -3.00 -3.92
N LEU A 95 1.53 -2.72 -4.98
CA LEU A 95 1.23 -3.26 -6.30
C LEU A 95 1.27 -4.79 -6.30
N TRP A 96 2.26 -5.36 -5.62
CA TRP A 96 2.44 -6.81 -5.46
C TRP A 96 1.21 -7.48 -4.83
N HIS A 97 0.61 -6.85 -3.81
CA HIS A 97 -0.65 -7.31 -3.22
C HIS A 97 -1.78 -7.24 -4.23
N LEU A 98 -1.96 -6.11 -4.91
CA LEU A 98 -3.07 -5.92 -5.85
C LEU A 98 -3.02 -6.88 -7.04
N SER A 99 -1.82 -7.24 -7.49
CA SER A 99 -1.62 -8.22 -8.57
C SER A 99 -1.62 -9.68 -8.08
N ASN A 100 -1.78 -9.92 -6.78
CA ASN A 100 -1.60 -11.22 -6.13
C ASN A 100 -0.32 -11.95 -6.59
N LYS A 101 0.77 -11.21 -6.79
CA LYS A 101 1.96 -11.73 -7.46
C LYS A 101 2.58 -12.86 -6.64
N ASN A 102 2.88 -13.97 -7.31
CA ASN A 102 3.38 -15.22 -6.72
C ASN A 102 2.52 -15.76 -5.57
N LYS A 103 1.24 -15.38 -5.49
CA LYS A 103 0.32 -15.77 -4.40
C LYS A 103 0.81 -15.35 -3.00
N GLN A 104 1.64 -14.30 -2.91
CA GLN A 104 2.23 -13.79 -1.66
C GLN A 104 1.56 -12.50 -1.16
N GLY A 105 0.41 -12.15 -1.74
CA GLY A 105 -0.38 -11.01 -1.29
C GLY A 105 -1.24 -11.39 -0.08
N SER A 106 -1.44 -10.45 0.85
CA SER A 106 -2.39 -10.58 1.93
C SER A 106 -3.80 -10.61 1.35
N SER A 107 -4.59 -11.63 1.71
CA SER A 107 -5.96 -11.81 1.23
C SER A 107 -6.85 -10.59 1.54
N HIS A 108 -6.58 -9.91 2.66
CA HIS A 108 -7.25 -8.65 3.03
C HIS A 108 -6.99 -7.56 1.99
N VAL A 109 -5.72 -7.35 1.63
CA VAL A 109 -5.32 -6.29 0.69
C VAL A 109 -5.72 -6.62 -0.74
N ILE A 110 -5.59 -7.88 -1.17
CA ILE A 110 -6.03 -8.31 -2.52
C ILE A 110 -7.50 -7.97 -2.73
N LYS A 111 -8.36 -8.33 -1.77
CA LYS A 111 -9.81 -8.18 -1.91
C LYS A 111 -10.29 -6.74 -1.64
N ARG A 112 -9.67 -6.05 -0.68
CA ARG A 112 -10.21 -4.81 -0.12
C ARG A 112 -9.22 -3.64 -0.14
N GLY A 113 -7.98 -3.81 -0.58
CA GLY A 113 -6.94 -2.77 -0.53
C GLY A 113 -7.35 -1.52 -1.29
N LYS A 114 -7.63 -0.44 -0.57
CA LYS A 114 -8.21 0.79 -1.15
C LYS A 114 -7.14 1.85 -1.40
N VAL A 115 -6.32 2.14 -0.39
CA VAL A 115 -5.32 3.22 -0.42
C VAL A 115 -4.28 2.99 0.66
N MET A 116 -3.00 3.22 0.34
CA MET A 116 -1.93 3.28 1.34
C MET A 116 -1.93 4.66 1.98
N ILE A 117 -2.06 4.70 3.31
CA ILE A 117 -2.18 5.95 4.06
C ILE A 117 -0.88 6.36 4.74
N ASN A 118 -0.02 5.39 5.09
CA ASN A 118 1.26 5.67 5.72
C ASN A 118 2.26 4.53 5.47
N PHE A 119 3.54 4.85 5.62
CA PHE A 119 4.60 3.87 5.84
C PHE A 119 5.75 4.49 6.63
N GLU A 120 6.49 3.65 7.35
CA GLU A 120 7.67 3.98 8.12
C GLU A 120 8.89 3.21 7.56
N GLY A 121 10.05 3.86 7.56
CA GLY A 121 11.31 3.29 7.10
C GLY A 121 12.07 4.23 6.15
N PRO A 122 13.24 3.81 5.63
CA PRO A 122 13.85 2.49 5.82
C PRO A 122 14.32 2.22 7.25
N MET A 123 14.29 0.97 7.69
CA MET A 123 14.75 0.51 9.01
C MET A 123 15.34 -0.91 8.96
N SER A 124 16.01 -1.34 10.03
CA SER A 124 16.54 -2.71 10.11
C SER A 124 15.41 -3.75 10.23
N GLN A 125 15.69 -4.99 9.82
CA GLN A 125 14.74 -6.10 9.92
C GLN A 125 14.18 -6.26 11.35
N GLN A 126 15.06 -6.30 12.36
CA GLN A 126 14.66 -6.45 13.76
C GLN A 126 13.77 -5.31 14.24
N LYS A 127 14.04 -4.08 13.78
CA LYS A 127 13.20 -2.92 14.11
C LYS A 127 11.84 -3.03 13.45
N ALA A 128 11.78 -3.45 12.18
CA ALA A 128 10.52 -3.65 11.47
C ALA A 128 9.67 -4.79 12.08
N GLU A 129 10.30 -5.88 12.54
CA GLU A 129 9.64 -7.00 13.21
C GLU A 129 8.98 -6.61 14.52
N LYS A 130 9.59 -5.70 15.28
CA LYS A 130 8.98 -5.13 16.50
C LYS A 130 7.94 -4.07 16.16
N ARG A 131 8.21 -3.24 15.15
CA ARG A 131 7.38 -2.08 14.83
C ARG A 131 6.03 -2.45 14.20
N GLU A 132 5.96 -3.52 13.42
CA GLU A 132 4.70 -3.99 12.81
C GLU A 132 3.58 -4.23 13.84
N PRO A 133 3.76 -5.07 14.87
CA PRO A 133 2.73 -5.28 15.89
C PRO A 133 2.50 -4.05 16.77
N GLU A 134 3.52 -3.25 17.09
CA GLU A 134 3.36 -1.99 17.84
C GLU A 134 2.44 -1.01 17.11
N LEU A 135 2.71 -0.77 15.82
CA LEU A 135 1.89 0.11 14.99
C LEU A 135 0.48 -0.47 14.80
N ALA A 136 0.34 -1.80 14.74
CA ALA A 136 -0.97 -2.44 14.70
C ALA A 136 -1.76 -2.16 15.99
N GLU A 137 -1.13 -2.20 17.17
CA GLU A 137 -1.77 -1.88 18.44
C GLU A 137 -2.18 -0.41 18.53
N GLU A 138 -1.29 0.51 18.17
CA GLU A 138 -1.56 1.97 18.16
C GLU A 138 -2.77 2.36 17.30
N LEU A 139 -3.06 1.59 16.25
CA LEU A 139 -4.15 1.86 15.32
C LEU A 139 -5.49 1.26 15.76
N LYS A 140 -5.52 0.36 16.75
CA LYS A 140 -6.77 -0.27 17.23
C LYS A 140 -7.74 0.73 17.85
N ASP A 141 -7.23 1.82 18.42
CA ASP A 141 -8.07 2.88 19.00
C ASP A 141 -8.90 3.63 17.95
N LYS A 142 -8.56 3.50 16.66
CA LYS A 142 -9.16 4.28 15.57
C LYS A 142 -9.72 3.44 14.42
N PHE A 143 -9.24 2.20 14.28
CA PHE A 143 -9.53 1.34 13.15
C PHE A 143 -9.70 -0.11 13.56
N ILE A 144 -10.43 -0.86 12.74
CA ILE A 144 -10.38 -2.32 12.76
C ILE A 144 -9.07 -2.74 12.07
N VAL A 145 -8.14 -3.28 12.86
CA VAL A 145 -6.77 -3.60 12.39
C VAL A 145 -6.61 -5.07 12.02
N TYR A 146 -6.08 -5.31 10.82
CA TYR A 146 -5.53 -6.59 10.37
C TYR A 146 -4.02 -6.46 10.22
N TRP A 147 -3.25 -7.50 10.54
CA TRP A 147 -1.80 -7.48 10.34
C TRP A 147 -1.25 -8.90 10.13
N GLY A 148 -0.04 -9.00 9.58
CA GLY A 148 0.65 -10.28 9.32
C GLY A 148 1.30 -10.38 7.96
#